data_AF-A0AAV2K6Y0-F1
#
_entry.id   AF-A0AAV2K6Y0-F1
#
_cell.length_a   1.000
_cell.length_b   1.000
_cell.length_c   1.000
_cell.angle_alpha   90.00
_cell.angle_beta   90.00
_cell.angle_gamma   90.00
#
_symmetry.space_group_name_H-M   'P 1'
#
loop_
_entity.id
_entity.type
_entity.pdbx_description
1 polymer ?
#
loop_
_entity_poly.entity_id
_entity_poly.type
_entity_poly.pdbx_seq_one_letter_code
_entity_poly.pdbx_strand_id
1 'polypeptide(L)'
;MLSLPLLSPQASLQQQQQCWSSSAPPQPVPPLSLTLQRYLQALEPLLPPDELSHSRRMVQEFGRPGGLGSRLQKGLEIRARHTRNWITDWWVQWAYLENREPLAVHSNPAISLPRRDFNDWRSQLVFASKLIAAVLDFKAMVDR
;
A
#
# COMPACT_ATOMS: atom_id res chain seq x y z
N MET A 1 5.15 36.32 -35.74
CA MET A 1 5.45 36.25 -34.30
C MET A 1 4.57 35.16 -33.70
N LEU A 2 5.12 33.96 -33.50
CA LEU A 2 4.42 32.87 -32.83
C LEU A 2 4.62 33.04 -31.33
N SER A 3 3.60 33.57 -30.65
CA SER A 3 3.56 33.65 -29.20
C SER A 3 3.39 32.24 -28.64
N LEU A 4 4.46 31.65 -28.11
CA LEU A 4 4.35 30.47 -27.26
C LEU A 4 3.62 30.88 -25.98
N PRO A 5 2.55 30.17 -25.57
CA PRO A 5 1.91 30.45 -24.30
C PRO A 5 2.89 30.11 -23.18
N LEU A 6 3.18 31.11 -22.34
CA LEU A 6 3.87 30.92 -21.07
C LEU A 6 2.99 30.01 -20.21
N LEU A 7 3.31 28.71 -20.16
CA LEU A 7 2.72 27.81 -19.18
C LEU A 7 3.03 28.37 -17.79
N SER A 8 1.98 28.63 -17.02
CA SER A 8 2.12 29.04 -15.63
C SER A 8 2.81 27.91 -14.82
N PRO A 9 3.62 28.24 -13.81
CA PRO A 9 4.33 27.25 -12.99
C PRO A 9 3.42 26.18 -12.36
N GLN A 10 2.15 26.52 -12.13
CA GLN A 10 1.12 25.61 -11.61
C GLN A 10 0.68 24.57 -12.65
N ALA A 11 0.55 24.96 -13.92
CA ALA A 11 0.18 24.02 -14.99
C ALA A 11 1.29 22.97 -15.23
N SER A 12 2.56 23.37 -15.09
CA SER A 12 3.70 22.44 -15.21
C SER A 12 3.79 21.42 -14.08
N LEU A 13 3.40 21.77 -12.84
CA LEU A 13 3.46 20.87 -11.69
C LEU A 13 2.33 19.83 -11.71
N GLN A 14 1.12 20.22 -12.08
CA GLN A 14 -0.02 19.30 -12.24
C GLN A 14 0.19 18.32 -13.39
N GLN A 15 0.75 18.77 -14.52
CA GLN A 15 1.17 17.88 -15.60
C GLN A 15 2.29 16.93 -15.17
N GLN A 16 3.24 17.38 -14.35
CA GLN A 16 4.30 16.53 -13.80
C GLN A 16 3.75 15.45 -12.84
N GLN A 17 2.83 15.78 -11.92
CA GLN A 17 2.19 14.80 -11.04
C GLN A 17 1.32 13.77 -11.78
N GLN A 18 0.58 14.20 -12.80
CA GLN A 18 -0.17 13.28 -13.68
C GLN A 18 0.78 12.39 -14.49
N CYS A 19 1.93 12.91 -14.91
CA CYS A 19 2.96 12.15 -15.63
C CYS A 19 3.61 11.10 -14.70
N TRP A 20 3.87 11.42 -13.43
CA TRP A 20 4.41 10.47 -12.44
C TRP A 20 3.42 9.37 -12.08
N SER A 21 2.14 9.70 -11.89
CA SER A 21 1.11 8.70 -11.58
C SER A 21 0.80 7.79 -12.77
N SER A 22 1.05 8.27 -14.00
CA SER A 22 0.81 7.52 -15.23
C SER A 22 2.03 6.70 -15.68
N SER A 23 3.22 6.93 -15.11
CA SER A 23 4.44 6.21 -15.47
C SER A 23 4.70 4.95 -14.64
N ALA A 24 4.04 4.80 -13.48
CA ALA A 24 4.19 3.63 -12.64
C ALA A 24 3.60 2.38 -13.33
N PRO A 25 4.34 1.25 -13.37
CA PRO A 25 3.82 0.02 -13.95
C PRO A 25 2.64 -0.50 -13.11
N PRO A 26 1.66 -1.17 -13.74
CA PRO A 26 0.59 -1.86 -13.01
C PRO A 26 1.16 -2.90 -12.02
N GLN A 27 0.45 -3.14 -10.93
CA GLN A 27 0.84 -4.15 -9.94
C GLN A 27 0.93 -5.54 -10.60
N PRO A 28 2.09 -6.21 -10.59
CA PRO A 28 2.24 -7.50 -11.24
C PRO A 28 1.50 -8.61 -10.48
N VAL A 29 1.16 -9.69 -11.20
CA VAL A 29 0.76 -10.97 -10.59
C VAL A 29 1.98 -11.90 -10.69
N PRO A 30 2.61 -12.29 -9.58
CA PRO A 30 3.74 -13.20 -9.61
C PRO A 30 3.36 -14.56 -10.22
N PRO A 31 4.29 -15.27 -10.87
CA PRO A 31 4.04 -16.64 -11.32
C PRO A 31 3.63 -17.54 -10.14
N LEU A 32 2.58 -18.34 -10.34
CA LEU A 32 2.08 -19.25 -9.30
C LEU A 32 3.19 -20.15 -8.74
N SER A 33 4.01 -20.74 -9.60
CA SER A 33 5.10 -21.63 -9.20
C SER A 33 6.12 -20.94 -8.28
N LEU A 34 6.47 -19.69 -8.58
CA LEU A 34 7.38 -18.89 -7.77
C LEU A 34 6.79 -18.59 -6.40
N THR A 35 5.50 -18.22 -6.34
CA THR A 35 4.79 -17.97 -5.08
C THR A 35 4.72 -19.23 -4.22
N LEU A 36 4.37 -20.38 -4.81
CA LEU A 36 4.28 -21.66 -4.11
C LEU A 36 5.65 -22.13 -3.58
N GLN A 37 6.72 -21.93 -4.37
CA GLN A 37 8.08 -22.24 -3.94
C GLN A 37 8.49 -21.38 -2.73
N ARG A 38 8.30 -20.07 -2.82
CA ARG A 38 8.65 -19.12 -1.75
C ARG A 38 7.83 -19.36 -0.49
N TYR A 39 6.55 -19.73 -0.64
CA TYR A 39 5.69 -20.13 0.47
C TYR A 39 6.29 -21.32 1.23
N LEU A 40 6.67 -22.41 0.54
CA LEU A 40 7.28 -23.57 1.19
C LEU A 40 8.63 -23.24 1.84
N GLN A 41 9.46 -22.41 1.22
CA GLN A 41 10.73 -21.95 1.81
C GLN A 41 10.52 -21.14 3.09
N ALA A 42 9.48 -20.29 3.12
CA ALA A 42 9.14 -19.51 4.31
C ALA A 42 8.59 -20.38 5.45
N LEU A 43 7.93 -21.49 5.14
CA LEU A 43 7.41 -22.43 6.14
C LEU A 43 8.48 -23.35 6.71
N GLU A 44 9.54 -23.66 5.97
CA GLU A 44 10.57 -24.61 6.36
C GLU A 44 11.19 -24.36 7.75
N PRO A 45 11.52 -23.11 8.16
CA PRO A 45 12.02 -22.85 9.51
C PRO A 45 10.93 -22.77 10.59
N LEU A 46 9.65 -22.76 10.21
CA LEU A 46 8.53 -22.53 11.13
C LEU A 46 7.80 -23.82 11.52
N LEU A 47 7.83 -24.85 10.67
CA LEU A 47 7.00 -26.04 10.82
C LEU A 47 7.82 -27.30 11.15
N PRO A 48 7.27 -28.21 11.98
CA PRO A 48 7.78 -29.56 12.12
C PRO A 48 7.83 -30.33 10.79
N PRO A 49 8.71 -31.34 10.64
CA PRO A 49 8.92 -32.04 9.38
C PRO A 49 7.66 -32.71 8.79
N ASP A 50 6.79 -33.24 9.63
CA ASP A 50 5.53 -33.90 9.25
C ASP A 50 4.49 -32.91 8.72
N GLU A 51 4.34 -31.75 9.38
CA GLU A 51 3.48 -30.66 8.92
C GLU A 51 4.00 -30.02 7.63
N LEU A 52 5.32 -29.83 7.51
CA LEU A 52 5.93 -29.34 6.28
C LEU A 52 5.71 -30.33 5.13
N SER A 53 5.83 -31.64 5.39
CA SER A 53 5.56 -32.70 4.40
C SER A 53 4.10 -32.71 3.96
N HIS A 54 3.16 -32.48 4.88
CA HIS A 54 1.76 -32.29 4.54
C HIS A 54 1.54 -31.05 3.65
N SER A 55 2.13 -29.91 4.02
CA SER A 55 2.05 -28.67 3.26
C SER A 55 2.61 -28.80 1.85
N ARG A 56 3.75 -29.50 1.67
CA ARG A 56 4.33 -29.80 0.36
C ARG A 56 3.35 -30.56 -0.54
N ARG A 57 2.65 -31.57 -0.02
CA ARG A 57 1.64 -32.33 -0.78
C ARG A 57 0.46 -31.45 -1.20
N MET A 58 -0.05 -30.61 -0.29
CA MET A 58 -1.14 -29.67 -0.63
C MET A 58 -0.73 -28.67 -1.71
N VAL A 59 0.48 -28.11 -1.60
CA VAL A 59 1.02 -27.16 -2.58
C VAL A 59 1.20 -27.81 -3.96
N GLN A 60 1.68 -29.06 -4.00
CA GLN A 60 1.80 -29.83 -5.24
C GLN A 60 0.43 -30.06 -5.90
N GLU A 61 -0.57 -30.49 -5.14
CA GLU A 61 -1.93 -30.70 -5.66
C GLU A 61 -2.59 -29.39 -6.11
N PHE A 62 -2.40 -28.29 -5.37
CA PHE A 62 -2.92 -26.97 -5.73
C PHE A 62 -2.29 -26.45 -7.02
N GLY A 63 -0.97 -26.63 -7.17
CA GLY A 63 -0.16 -26.14 -8.29
C GLY A 63 -0.12 -27.04 -9.52
N ARG A 64 -0.77 -28.22 -9.52
CA ARG A 64 -0.77 -29.14 -10.66
C ARG A 64 -1.31 -28.48 -11.93
N PRO A 65 -0.84 -28.86 -13.13
CA PRO A 65 -1.41 -28.38 -14.38
C PRO A 65 -2.93 -28.62 -14.44
N GLY A 66 -3.70 -27.56 -14.69
CA GLY A 66 -5.17 -27.62 -14.69
C GLY A 66 -5.83 -27.70 -13.30
N GLY A 67 -5.03 -27.62 -12.23
CA GLY A 67 -5.49 -27.63 -10.84
C GLY A 67 -6.25 -26.37 -10.44
N LEU A 68 -6.65 -26.30 -9.16
CA LEU A 68 -7.32 -25.13 -8.61
C LEU A 68 -6.44 -23.88 -8.70
N GLY A 69 -5.15 -24.00 -8.36
CA GLY A 69 -4.21 -22.87 -8.40
C GLY A 69 -4.09 -22.26 -9.79
N SER A 70 -3.99 -23.06 -10.86
CA SER A 70 -3.95 -22.55 -12.24
C SER A 70 -5.22 -21.77 -12.61
N ARG A 71 -6.40 -22.22 -12.17
CA ARG A 71 -7.68 -21.53 -12.43
C ARG A 71 -7.75 -20.19 -11.70
N LEU A 72 -7.35 -20.16 -10.43
CA LEU A 72 -7.31 -18.94 -9.63
C LEU A 72 -6.27 -17.94 -10.14
N GLN A 73 -5.08 -18.40 -10.50
CA GLN A 73 -4.03 -17.58 -11.12
C GLN A 73 -4.54 -16.88 -12.38
N LYS A 74 -5.23 -17.61 -13.28
CA LYS A 74 -5.84 -17.02 -14.48
C LYS A 74 -6.87 -15.94 -14.12
N GLY A 75 -7.66 -16.15 -13.06
CA GLY A 75 -8.59 -15.15 -12.54
C GLY A 75 -7.87 -13.88 -12.05
N LEU A 76 -6.78 -14.03 -11.29
CA LEU A 76 -5.95 -12.90 -10.83
C LEU A 76 -5.33 -12.14 -12.00
N GLU A 77 -4.81 -12.84 -13.01
CA GLU A 77 -4.25 -12.23 -14.21
C GLU A 77 -5.31 -11.49 -15.04
N ILE A 78 -6.53 -12.02 -15.14
CA ILE A 78 -7.65 -11.32 -15.76
C ILE A 78 -7.98 -10.06 -14.96
N ARG A 79 -8.09 -10.15 -13.63
CA ARG A 79 -8.35 -8.99 -12.78
C ARG A 79 -7.29 -7.91 -12.97
N ALA A 80 -6.01 -8.28 -12.95
CA ALA A 80 -4.87 -7.37 -13.12
C ALA A 80 -4.85 -6.66 -14.47
N ARG A 81 -5.44 -7.23 -15.53
CA ARG A 81 -5.60 -6.53 -16.83
C ARG A 81 -6.63 -5.40 -16.78
N HIS A 82 -7.60 -5.47 -15.87
CA HIS A 82 -8.70 -4.51 -15.77
C HIS A 82 -8.51 -3.47 -14.66
N THR A 83 -7.40 -3.55 -13.91
CA THR A 83 -7.11 -2.66 -12.76
C THR A 83 -5.64 -2.25 -12.75
N ARG A 84 -5.31 -1.00 -12.39
CA ARG A 84 -3.91 -0.60 -12.16
C ARG A 84 -3.26 -1.35 -11.00
N ASN A 85 -4.04 -1.65 -9.97
CA ASN A 85 -3.62 -2.47 -8.84
C ASN A 85 -4.75 -3.46 -8.50
N TRP A 86 -4.48 -4.75 -8.69
CA TRP A 86 -5.49 -5.79 -8.52
C TRP A 86 -5.80 -6.13 -7.05
N ILE A 87 -4.90 -5.78 -6.12
CA ILE A 87 -5.00 -6.18 -4.71
C ILE A 87 -5.50 -5.06 -3.80
N THR A 88 -5.40 -3.78 -4.17
CA THR A 88 -5.68 -2.64 -3.28
C THR A 88 -7.01 -2.76 -2.52
N ASP A 89 -8.13 -2.98 -3.23
CA ASP A 89 -9.45 -3.03 -2.58
C ASP A 89 -9.54 -4.21 -1.58
N TRP A 90 -9.01 -5.37 -1.96
CA TRP A 90 -8.97 -6.55 -1.09
C TRP A 90 -8.05 -6.35 0.11
N TRP A 91 -6.88 -5.75 -0.11
CA TRP A 91 -5.91 -5.49 0.95
C TRP A 91 -6.46 -4.50 1.98
N VAL A 92 -7.05 -3.38 1.53
CA VAL A 92 -7.63 -2.38 2.43
C VAL A 92 -8.78 -2.99 3.24
N GLN A 93 -9.64 -3.74 2.57
CA GLN A 93 -10.76 -4.42 3.20
C GLN A 93 -10.28 -5.40 4.29
N TRP A 94 -9.41 -6.34 3.91
CA TRP A 94 -8.95 -7.40 4.80
C TRP A 94 -8.04 -6.90 5.92
N ALA A 95 -7.08 -6.03 5.62
CA ALA A 95 -6.08 -5.59 6.58
C ALA A 95 -6.63 -4.58 7.61
N TYR A 96 -7.68 -3.82 7.26
CA TYR A 96 -8.21 -2.74 8.11
C TYR A 96 -9.72 -2.81 8.32
N LEU A 97 -10.53 -2.83 7.26
CA LEU A 97 -11.97 -2.58 7.38
C LEU A 97 -12.76 -3.77 7.96
N GLU A 98 -12.26 -5.00 7.79
CA GLU A 98 -12.87 -6.21 8.36
C GLU A 98 -12.45 -6.47 9.81
N ASN A 99 -11.33 -5.89 10.25
CA ASN A 99 -10.81 -6.09 11.59
C ASN A 99 -11.77 -5.47 12.62
N ARG A 100 -12.13 -6.25 13.65
CA ARG A 100 -13.06 -5.85 14.72
C ARG A 100 -12.35 -5.47 16.02
N GLU A 101 -11.02 -5.61 16.07
CA GLU A 101 -10.23 -5.10 17.18
C GLU A 101 -10.35 -3.57 17.27
N PRO A 102 -10.29 -2.99 18.49
CA PRO A 102 -10.29 -1.54 18.66
C PRO A 102 -9.15 -0.87 17.88
N LEU A 103 -9.40 0.31 17.29
CA LEU A 103 -8.36 1.00 16.52
C LEU A 103 -7.14 1.39 17.37
N ALA A 104 -7.37 1.82 18.61
CA ALA A 104 -6.30 2.19 19.53
C ALA A 104 -5.43 0.97 19.83
N VAL A 105 -4.11 1.13 19.78
CA VAL A 105 -3.10 0.06 19.98
C VAL A 105 -3.05 -0.99 18.85
N HIS A 106 -4.18 -1.43 18.29
CA HIS A 106 -4.18 -2.53 17.31
C HIS A 106 -3.98 -2.08 15.85
N SER A 107 -4.41 -0.87 15.48
CA SER A 107 -4.32 -0.41 14.09
C SER A 107 -3.74 1.00 13.93
N ASN A 108 -4.02 1.94 14.84
CA ASN A 108 -3.57 3.32 14.72
C ASN A 108 -2.14 3.47 15.28
N PRO A 109 -1.12 3.66 14.43
CA PRO A 109 0.21 4.01 14.92
C PRO A 109 0.19 5.41 15.53
N ALA A 110 0.96 5.61 16.60
CA ALA A 110 1.14 6.91 17.24
C ALA A 110 2.58 7.39 17.04
N ILE A 111 2.74 8.69 16.84
CA ILE A 111 4.06 9.35 16.76
C ILE A 111 4.19 10.27 17.96
N SER A 112 5.26 10.09 18.73
CA SER A 112 5.64 11.02 19.81
C SER A 112 6.61 12.06 19.25
N LEU A 113 6.23 13.33 19.36
CA LEU A 113 7.07 14.45 18.95
C LEU A 113 7.98 14.90 20.12
N PRO A 114 9.08 15.64 19.84
CA PRO A 114 9.93 16.16 20.88
C PRO A 114 9.14 16.90 21.95
N ARG A 115 9.44 16.59 23.22
CA ARG A 115 8.80 17.23 24.37
C ARG A 115 8.93 18.75 24.26
N ARG A 116 7.82 19.44 24.53
CA ARG A 116 7.77 20.90 24.63
C ARG A 116 7.47 21.28 26.07
N ASP A 117 8.22 22.24 26.59
CA ASP A 117 7.98 22.80 27.91
C ASP A 117 7.06 24.02 27.75
N PHE A 118 5.81 23.85 28.16
CA PHE A 118 4.78 24.89 28.13
C PHE A 118 4.64 25.51 29.52
N ASN A 119 4.71 26.85 29.59
CA ASN A 119 4.61 27.58 30.85
C ASN A 119 3.15 27.82 31.27
N ASP A 120 2.23 27.88 30.31
CA ASP A 120 0.79 28.01 30.53
C ASP A 120 -0.02 27.51 29.33
N TRP A 121 -1.36 27.51 29.45
CA TRP A 121 -2.27 27.13 28.37
C TRP A 121 -2.15 28.04 27.13
N ARG A 122 -1.75 29.31 27.29
CA ARG A 122 -1.58 30.22 26.15
C ARG A 122 -0.40 29.78 25.27
N SER A 123 0.70 29.35 25.88
CA SER A 123 1.86 28.82 25.17
C SER A 123 1.53 27.51 24.42
N GLN A 124 0.63 26.69 24.95
CA GLN A 124 0.09 25.53 24.25
C GLN A 124 -0.72 25.94 23.03
N LEU A 125 -1.59 26.95 23.15
CA LEU A 125 -2.40 27.45 22.03
C LEU A 125 -1.55 28.06 20.92
N VAL A 126 -0.51 28.83 21.26
CA VAL A 126 0.42 29.39 20.28
C VAL A 126 1.17 28.29 19.53
N PHE A 127 1.52 27.19 20.20
CA PHE A 127 2.12 26.04 19.53
C PHE A 127 1.11 25.34 18.61
N ALA A 128 -0.11 25.10 19.09
CA ALA A 128 -1.17 24.49 18.29
C ALA A 128 -1.49 25.32 17.05
N SER A 129 -1.55 26.66 17.16
CA SER A 129 -1.80 27.53 16.01
C SER A 129 -0.69 27.46 14.97
N LYS A 130 0.58 27.41 15.41
CA LYS A 130 1.74 27.22 14.53
C LYS A 130 1.71 25.85 13.85
N LEU A 131 1.34 24.78 14.57
CA LEU A 131 1.21 23.44 14.00
C LEU A 131 0.13 23.41 12.91
N ILE A 132 -1.04 23.98 13.19
CA ILE A 132 -2.14 24.07 12.22
C ILE A 132 -1.70 24.86 10.97
N ALA A 133 -1.07 26.02 11.16
CA ALA A 133 -0.55 26.82 10.04
C ALA A 133 0.45 26.02 9.19
N ALA A 134 1.40 25.32 9.82
CA ALA A 134 2.35 24.48 9.10
C ALA A 134 1.69 23.31 8.35
N VAL A 135 0.65 22.70 8.91
CA VAL A 135 -0.15 21.66 8.21
C VAL A 135 -0.88 22.24 7.01
N LEU A 136 -1.40 23.47 7.10
CA LEU A 136 -2.03 24.16 5.98
C LEU A 136 -1.01 24.53 4.89
N ASP A 137 0.18 24.98 5.27
CA ASP A 137 1.28 25.22 4.33
C ASP A 137 1.67 23.93 3.59
N PHE A 138 1.74 22.80 4.31
CA PHE A 138 1.98 21.49 3.71
C PHE A 138 0.85 21.09 2.76
N LYS A 139 -0.41 21.24 3.18
CA LYS A 139 -1.57 20.97 2.33
C LYS A 139 -1.52 21.81 1.05
N ALA A 140 -1.14 23.09 1.14
CA ALA A 140 -1.01 23.96 -0.02
C ALA A 140 0.10 23.53 -0.98
N MET A 141 1.09 22.75 -0.53
CA MET A 141 2.07 22.12 -1.42
C MET A 141 1.52 20.86 -2.11
N VAL A 142 0.69 20.09 -1.41
CA VAL A 142 0.05 18.86 -1.96
C VAL A 142 -1.05 19.20 -2.97
N ASP A 143 -1.80 20.28 -2.75
CA ASP A 143 -2.89 20.70 -3.63
C ASP A 143 -2.39 21.37 -4.93
N ARG A 144 -1.09 21.72 -5.01
CA ARG A 144 -0.46 22.27 -6.21
C ARG A 144 -0.12 21.16 -7.20
#